data_AF-A0A3M2LWW4-F1
#
_entry.id   AF-A0A3M2LWW4-F1
#
_cell.length_a   1.000
_cell.length_b   1.000
_cell.length_c   1.000
_cell.angle_alpha   90.00
_cell.angle_beta   90.00
_cell.angle_gamma   90.00
#
_symmetry.space_group_name_H-M   'P 1'
#
loop_
_entity.id
_entity.type
_entity.pdbx_description
1 polymer ?
#
loop_
_entity_poly.entity_id
_entity_poly.type
_entity_poly.pdbx_seq_one_letter_code
_entity_poly.pdbx_strand_id
1 'polypeptide(L)'
;MTGTPKIRLQVVADADGRILAAANLANVRGGDAPTRVFFRPLDGQTVHEVDAPAELLQGKPDAIRDYRIDTTSSTLVRRADQ
;
A
#
# COMPACT_ATOMS: atom_id res chain seq x y z
N MET A 1 2.34 26.28 -3.73
CA MET A 1 2.95 24.95 -3.90
C MET A 1 1.91 23.89 -3.55
N THR A 2 1.17 23.38 -4.52
CA THR A 2 0.19 22.31 -4.30
C THR A 2 0.87 20.96 -4.52
N GLY A 3 1.53 20.43 -3.49
CA GLY A 3 1.95 19.03 -3.51
C GLY A 3 0.70 18.16 -3.58
N THR A 4 0.54 17.37 -4.64
CA THR A 4 -0.52 16.38 -4.75
C THR A 4 -0.51 15.52 -3.48
N PRO A 5 -1.63 15.35 -2.76
CA PRO A 5 -1.64 14.54 -1.56
C PRO A 5 -1.17 13.12 -1.92
N LYS A 6 0.02 12.75 -1.45
CA LYS A 6 0.52 11.37 -1.56
C LYS A 6 -0.29 10.52 -0.61
N ILE A 7 -1.21 9.71 -1.14
CA ILE A 7 -1.90 8.70 -0.35
C ILE A 7 -0.89 7.59 -0.07
N ARG A 8 -0.78 7.20 1.20
CA ARG A 8 0.05 6.06 1.62
C ARG A 8 -0.83 4.84 1.84
N LEU A 9 -0.29 3.67 1.56
CA LEU A 9 -0.92 2.39 1.82
C LEU A 9 -0.13 1.65 2.89
N GLN A 10 -0.84 1.00 3.80
CA GLN A 10 -0.27 -0.07 4.60
C GLN A 10 -0.52 -1.38 3.86
N VAL A 11 0.54 -2.14 3.61
CA VAL A 11 0.50 -3.37 2.81
C VAL A 11 1.08 -4.52 3.62
N VAL A 12 0.37 -5.64 3.65
CA VAL A 12 0.87 -6.92 4.18
C VAL A 12 1.37 -7.75 3.01
N ALA A 13 2.60 -8.23 3.10
CA ALA A 13 3.19 -9.13 2.13
C ALA A 13 3.68 -10.43 2.78
N ASP A 14 3.78 -11.51 2.00
CA ASP A 14 4.53 -12.71 2.40
C ASP A 14 6.04 -12.54 2.19
N ALA A 15 6.81 -13.56 2.55
CA ALA A 15 8.27 -13.58 2.41
C ALA A 15 8.76 -13.37 0.96
N ASP A 16 7.94 -13.72 -0.04
CA ASP A 16 8.27 -13.50 -1.45
C ASP A 16 7.84 -12.09 -1.92
N GLY A 17 7.29 -11.25 -1.03
CA GLY A 17 6.80 -9.92 -1.37
C GLY A 17 5.44 -9.92 -2.08
N ARG A 18 4.71 -11.04 -2.11
CA ARG A 18 3.35 -11.05 -2.65
C ARG A 18 2.42 -10.35 -1.67
N ILE A 19 1.64 -9.41 -2.19
CA ILE A 19 0.67 -8.65 -1.41
C ILE A 19 -0.52 -9.54 -1.03
N LEU A 20 -0.79 -9.62 0.28
CA LEU A 20 -1.89 -10.37 0.87
C LEU A 20 -3.06 -9.45 1.25
N ALA A 21 -2.75 -8.25 1.73
CA ALA A 21 -3.74 -7.23 2.07
C ALA A 21 -3.15 -5.83 1.88
N ALA A 22 -4.00 -4.85 1.60
CA ALA A 22 -3.63 -3.45 1.53
C ALA A 22 -4.76 -2.58 2.08
N ALA A 23 -4.42 -1.54 2.82
CA ALA A 23 -5.37 -0.54 3.31
C ALA A 23 -4.82 0.86 3.08
N ASN A 24 -5.71 1.80 2.78
CA ASN A 24 -5.35 3.20 2.65
C ASN A 24 -5.12 3.79 4.04
N LEU A 25 -3.93 4.37 4.24
CA LEU A 25 -3.66 5.26 5.36
C LEU A 25 -4.21 6.63 4.97
N ALA A 26 -5.51 6.83 5.20
CA ALA A 26 -6.19 8.05 4.83
C ALA A 26 -5.42 9.28 5.37
N ASN A 27 -4.94 10.12 4.45
CA ASN A 27 -4.44 11.45 4.81
C ASN A 27 -5.66 12.35 5.04
N VAL A 28 -5.92 12.61 6.31
CA VAL A 28 -7.03 13.43 6.79
C VAL A 28 -6.94 14.82 6.15
N ARG A 29 -7.88 15.13 5.26
CA ARG A 29 -8.30 16.52 5.01
C ARG A 29 -9.78 16.60 5.39
N GLY A 30 -10.04 16.97 6.65
CA GLY A 30 -11.37 17.29 7.14
C GLY A 30 -11.87 16.37 8.25
N GLY A 31 -11.69 16.81 9.49
CA GLY A 31 -12.64 16.62 10.59
C GLY A 31 -12.73 15.25 11.27
N ASP A 32 -12.84 14.16 10.53
CA ASP A 32 -13.03 12.83 11.12
C ASP A 32 -11.71 12.10 11.28
N ALA A 33 -11.47 11.56 12.48
CA ALA A 33 -10.32 10.72 12.73
C ALA A 33 -10.36 9.53 11.75
N PRO A 34 -9.32 9.32 10.94
CA PRO A 34 -9.34 8.28 9.94
C PRO A 34 -9.40 6.96 10.66
N THR A 35 -10.24 6.03 10.18
CA THR A 35 -10.19 4.64 10.61
C THR A 35 -8.79 4.11 10.27
N ARG A 36 -7.90 4.10 11.24
CA ARG A 36 -6.58 3.50 11.11
C ARG A 36 -6.76 1.99 11.12
N VAL A 37 -6.71 1.39 9.93
CA VAL A 37 -6.60 -0.06 9.82
C VAL A 37 -5.17 -0.42 10.20
N PHE A 38 -5.01 -1.19 11.26
CA PHE A 38 -3.73 -1.76 11.66
C PHE A 38 -3.72 -3.23 11.27
N PHE A 39 -2.80 -3.61 10.40
CA PHE A 39 -2.54 -5.02 10.14
C PHE A 39 -1.65 -5.58 11.25
N ARG A 40 -2.08 -6.70 11.84
CA ARG A 40 -1.21 -7.55 12.64
C ARG A 40 -0.72 -8.67 11.72
N PRO A 41 0.54 -8.65 11.26
CA PRO A 41 1.06 -9.70 10.40
C PRO A 41 1.08 -11.03 11.16
N LEU A 42 0.80 -12.12 10.45
CA LEU A 42 1.03 -13.48 10.95
C LEU A 42 2.49 -13.90 10.70
N ASP A 43 2.89 -15.05 11.24
CA ASP A 43 4.23 -15.60 11.00
C ASP A 43 4.52 -15.72 9.50
N GLY A 44 5.68 -15.22 9.08
CA GLY A 44 6.10 -15.18 7.68
C GLY A 44 5.51 -14.02 6.86
N GLN A 45 4.76 -13.10 7.49
CA GLN A 45 4.25 -11.88 6.85
C GLN A 45 4.98 -10.64 7.35
N THR A 46 5.08 -9.63 6.49
CA THR A 46 5.65 -8.32 6.80
C THR A 46 4.66 -7.22 6.49
N VAL A 47 4.76 -6.10 7.24
CA VAL A 47 3.95 -4.90 7.01
C VAL A 47 4.85 -3.79 6.49
N HIS A 48 4.41 -3.14 5.41
CA HIS A 48 5.11 -2.03 4.76
C HIS A 48 4.19 -0.83 4.57
N GLU A 49 4.73 0.37 4.72
CA GLU A 49 4.06 1.60 4.29
C GLU A 49 4.64 2.07 2.97
N VAL A 50 3.80 2.19 1.95
CA VAL A 50 4.22 2.50 0.58
C VAL A 50 3.38 3.63 -0.01
N ASP A 51 3.94 4.37 -0.96
CA ASP A 51 3.16 5.34 -1.74
C ASP A 51 2.17 4.59 -2.64
N ALA A 52 0.91 5.03 -2.65
CA ALA A 52 -0.10 4.47 -3.54
C ALA A 52 0.25 4.80 -5.00
N PRO A 53 0.34 3.80 -5.91
CA PRO A 53 0.44 4.03 -7.34
C PRO A 53 -0.76 4.82 -7.84
N ALA A 54 -0.56 5.66 -8.85
CA ALA A 54 -1.61 6.52 -9.42
C ALA A 54 -2.85 5.73 -9.86
N GLU A 55 -2.67 4.50 -10.34
CA GLU A 55 -3.75 3.62 -10.79
C GLU A 55 -4.72 3.24 -9.65
N LEU A 56 -4.20 3.06 -8.42
CA LEU A 56 -5.04 2.77 -7.25
C LEU A 56 -5.84 4.00 -6.82
N LEU A 57 -5.30 5.19 -7.04
CA LEU A 57 -5.96 6.47 -6.73
C LEU A 57 -7.11 6.78 -7.70
N GLN A 58 -7.08 6.22 -8.90
CA GLN A 58 -8.11 6.37 -9.92
C GLN A 58 -9.30 5.42 -9.71
N GLY A 59 -9.44 4.79 -8.54
CA GLY A 59 -10.59 3.95 -8.20
C GLY A 59 -10.49 2.51 -8.73
N LYS A 60 -9.27 2.02 -9.01
CA LYS A 60 -9.02 0.62 -9.39
C LYS A 60 -8.34 -0.15 -8.25
N PRO A 61 -9.05 -0.45 -7.14
CA PRO A 61 -8.43 -1.11 -5.99
C PRO A 61 -7.80 -2.47 -6.33
N ASP A 62 -8.35 -3.18 -7.32
CA ASP A 62 -7.86 -4.49 -7.75
C ASP A 62 -6.47 -4.44 -8.41
N ALA A 63 -6.04 -3.28 -8.93
CA ALA A 63 -4.74 -3.14 -9.57
C ALA A 63 -3.58 -3.41 -8.59
N ILE A 64 -3.83 -3.45 -7.27
CA ILE A 64 -2.82 -3.81 -6.25
C ILE A 64 -2.28 -5.23 -6.49
N ARG A 65 -3.08 -6.11 -7.13
CA ARG A 65 -2.69 -7.47 -7.49
C ARG A 65 -1.58 -7.52 -8.55
N ASP A 66 -1.43 -6.46 -9.31
CA ASP A 66 -0.37 -6.32 -10.31
C ASP A 66 0.95 -5.87 -9.69
N TYR A 67 0.99 -5.64 -8.37
CA TYR A 67 2.19 -5.24 -7.65
C TYR A 67 2.72 -6.34 -6.72
N ARG A 68 3.99 -6.20 -6.36
CA ARG A 68 4.66 -6.88 -5.25
C ARG A 68 5.37 -5.84 -4.40
N ILE A 69 5.67 -6.20 -3.16
CA ILE A 69 6.58 -5.45 -2.32
C ILE A 69 7.99 -5.93 -2.59
N ASP A 70 8.88 -5.02 -2.96
CA ASP A 70 10.31 -5.23 -2.78
C ASP A 70 10.60 -5.09 -1.27
N THR A 71 10.83 -6.22 -0.61
CA THR A 71 11.05 -6.28 0.83
C THR A 71 12.38 -5.63 1.26
N THR A 72 13.30 -5.40 0.32
CA THR A 72 14.57 -4.70 0.57
C THR A 72 14.39 -3.20 0.63
N SER A 73 13.64 -2.64 -0.33
CA SER A 73 13.43 -1.19 -0.45
C SER A 73 12.11 -0.70 0.16
N SER A 74 11.21 -1.60 0.55
CA SER A 74 9.83 -1.30 0.97
C SER A 74 9.09 -0.44 -0.06
N THR A 75 9.18 -0.82 -1.33
CA THR A 75 8.48 -0.14 -2.44
C THR A 75 7.58 -1.11 -3.20
N LEU A 76 6.55 -0.57 -3.86
CA LEU A 76 5.71 -1.34 -4.77
C LEU A 76 6.38 -1.44 -6.14
N VAL A 77 6.51 -2.66 -6.65
CA VAL A 77 7.05 -2.97 -7.98
C VAL A 77 5.97 -3.66 -8.80
N ARG A 78 5.78 -3.26 -10.06
CA ARG A 78 4.79 -3.87 -10.94
C ARG A 78 5.31 -5.24 -11.41
N ARG A 79 4.46 -6.26 -11.43
CA ARG A 79 4.81 -7.64 -11.81
C ARG A 79 5.28 -7.77 -13.27
N ALA A 80 4.93 -6.82 -14.14
CA ALA A 80 5.34 -6.82 -15.54
C ALA A 80 6.80 -6.42 -15.78
N ASP A 81 7.49 -5.94 -14.74
CA ASP A 81 8.89 -5.47 -14.82
C ASP A 81 9.91 -6.54 -14.38
N GLN A 82 9.52 -7.84 -14.39
CA GLN A 82 10.41 -8.99 -14.17
C GLN A 82 10.55 -9.87 -15.41
#